data_AF-S7IBG6-F1
#
_entry.id   AF-S7IBG6-F1
#
_cell.length_a   1.000
_cell.length_b   1.000
_cell.length_c   1.000
_cell.angle_alpha   90.00
_cell.angle_beta   90.00
_cell.angle_gamma   90.00
#
_symmetry.space_group_name_H-M   'P 1'
#
loop_
_entity.id
_entity.type
_entity.pdbx_description
1 polymer ?
#
loop_
_entity_poly.entity_id
_entity_poly.type
_entity_poly.pdbx_seq_one_letter_code
_entity_poly.pdbx_strand_id
1 'polypeptide(L)'
;MLSGCTVLERLVYRIDINQGNYIEQQAVDQLKFGMSKEQVRFVLGSPMLVENGYPDTWYYIYHHTAGHEDPVQKNLVVSFNNGGTLVNIAGDFQQSDNFFESLN
;
A
#
# COMPACT_ATOMS: atom_id res chain seq x y z
N MET A 1 47.12 21.30 9.58
CA MET A 1 45.90 22.07 9.93
C MET A 1 44.97 22.02 8.74
N LEU A 2 43.86 21.29 8.87
CA LEU A 2 42.84 21.12 7.84
C LEU A 2 42.20 22.46 7.47
N SER A 3 41.83 22.63 6.20
CA SER A 3 40.74 23.52 5.79
C SER A 3 40.14 22.99 4.49
N GLY A 4 39.45 21.85 4.58
CA GLY A 4 38.52 21.39 3.56
C GLY A 4 37.11 21.73 4.02
N CYS A 5 36.64 22.94 3.73
CA CYS A 5 35.24 23.31 3.95
C CYS A 5 34.45 23.03 2.67
N THR A 6 33.99 21.78 2.52
CA THR A 6 33.00 21.40 1.51
C THR A 6 31.61 21.85 1.97
N VAL A 7 31.28 23.12 1.75
CA VAL A 7 29.93 23.70 2.00
C VAL A 7 28.91 23.26 0.91
N LEU A 8 29.26 22.26 0.09
CA LEU A 8 28.49 21.80 -1.08
C LEU A 8 27.69 20.51 -0.85
N GLU A 9 27.68 19.95 0.36
CA GLU A 9 26.89 18.74 0.64
C GLU A 9 25.37 18.99 0.65
N ARG A 10 24.93 20.25 0.72
CA ARG A 10 23.50 20.62 0.76
C ARG A 10 22.86 20.83 -0.62
N LEU A 11 23.61 20.61 -1.70
CA LEU A 11 23.13 20.75 -3.09
C LEU A 11 22.99 19.40 -3.81
N VAL A 12 22.89 18.29 -3.05
CA VAL A 12 22.55 16.99 -3.63
C VAL A 12 21.02 16.92 -3.74
N TYR A 13 20.53 17.08 -4.96
CA TYR A 13 19.14 16.83 -5.33
C TYR A 13 18.79 15.38 -4.96
N ARG A 14 18.00 15.20 -3.89
CA ARG A 14 17.38 13.91 -3.58
C ARG A 14 16.11 13.82 -4.41
N ILE A 15 16.11 12.88 -5.35
CA ILE A 15 14.93 12.55 -6.15
C ILE A 15 13.85 12.00 -5.20
N ASP A 16 12.61 12.45 -5.34
CA ASP A 16 11.47 11.84 -4.67
C ASP A 16 11.33 10.40 -5.17
N ILE A 17 11.53 9.44 -4.27
CA ILE A 17 11.41 8.03 -4.61
C ILE A 17 10.07 7.53 -4.10
N ASN A 18 9.12 7.39 -5.03
CA ASN A 18 7.88 6.66 -4.80
C ASN A 18 8.15 5.17 -5.02
N GLN A 19 8.14 4.39 -3.95
CA GLN A 19 8.31 2.93 -4.01
C GLN A 19 7.02 2.24 -3.57
N GLY A 20 6.43 1.49 -4.50
CA GLY A 20 5.35 0.55 -4.22
C GLY A 20 3.99 0.94 -4.79
N ASN A 21 2.94 0.31 -4.27
CA ASN A 21 1.57 0.53 -4.74
C ASN A 21 1.00 1.79 -4.09
N TYR A 22 0.71 2.82 -4.87
CA TYR A 22 0.01 4.01 -4.38
C TYR A 22 -1.44 3.64 -4.06
N ILE A 23 -1.73 3.47 -2.77
CA ILE A 23 -3.08 3.19 -2.27
C ILE A 23 -3.60 4.42 -1.54
N GLU A 24 -4.76 4.88 -2.00
CA GLU A 24 -5.54 5.90 -1.33
C GLU A 24 -6.62 5.26 -0.46
N GLN A 25 -6.97 5.92 0.64
CA GLN A 25 -8.06 5.48 1.52
C GLN A 25 -9.37 5.33 0.72
N GLN A 26 -9.64 6.22 -0.25
CA GLN A 26 -10.81 6.14 -1.12
C GLN A 26 -10.88 4.84 -1.95
N ALA A 27 -9.74 4.25 -2.32
CA ALA A 27 -9.71 2.95 -3.01
C ALA A 27 -10.00 1.81 -2.04
N VAL A 28 -9.49 1.89 -0.81
CA VAL A 28 -9.80 0.92 0.26
C VAL A 28 -11.28 0.97 0.63
N ASP A 29 -11.89 2.15 0.65
CA ASP A 29 -13.30 2.33 1.02
C ASP A 29 -14.27 1.67 0.03
N GLN A 30 -13.84 1.49 -1.22
CA GLN A 30 -14.61 0.81 -2.26
C GLN A 30 -14.60 -0.71 -2.12
N LEU A 31 -13.68 -1.26 -1.32
CA LEU A 31 -13.61 -2.69 -1.07
C LEU A 31 -14.81 -3.14 -0.24
N LYS A 32 -15.36 -4.29 -0.63
CA LYS A 32 -16.50 -4.90 0.06
C LYS A 32 -16.22 -6.36 0.37
N PHE A 33 -16.79 -6.81 1.47
CA PHE A 33 -16.79 -8.21 1.85
C PHE A 33 -17.38 -9.06 0.72
N GLY A 34 -16.70 -10.16 0.40
CA GLY A 34 -17.11 -11.09 -0.66
C GLY A 34 -16.62 -10.74 -2.06
N MET A 35 -15.91 -9.62 -2.27
CA MET A 35 -15.31 -9.30 -3.58
C MET A 35 -14.33 -10.38 -4.04
N SER A 36 -14.33 -10.74 -5.32
CA SER A 36 -13.34 -11.67 -5.88
C SER A 36 -11.95 -11.05 -5.95
N LYS A 37 -10.90 -11.89 -6.02
CA LYS A 37 -9.52 -11.45 -6.27
C LYS A 37 -9.42 -10.52 -7.49
N GLU A 38 -10.14 -10.78 -8.58
CA GLU A 38 -10.14 -9.89 -9.75
C GLU A 38 -10.77 -8.54 -9.46
N GLN A 39 -11.88 -8.49 -8.71
CA GLN A 39 -12.54 -7.24 -8.34
C GLN A 39 -11.65 -6.40 -7.44
N VAL A 40 -11.01 -7.01 -6.44
CA VAL A 40 -10.04 -6.32 -5.58
C VAL A 40 -8.86 -5.80 -6.40
N ARG A 41 -8.33 -6.60 -7.33
CA ARG A 41 -7.25 -6.16 -8.22
C ARG A 41 -7.67 -5.03 -9.16
N PHE A 42 -8.94 -4.97 -9.55
CA PHE A 42 -9.46 -3.85 -10.35
C PHE A 42 -9.49 -2.54 -9.55
N VAL A 43 -9.80 -2.61 -8.26
CA VAL A 43 -9.85 -1.43 -7.37
C VAL A 43 -8.47 -0.98 -6.91
N LEU A 44 -7.63 -1.91 -6.44
CA LEU A 44 -6.32 -1.59 -5.82
C LEU A 44 -5.13 -1.74 -6.77
N GLY A 45 -5.34 -2.32 -7.96
CA GLY A 45 -4.26 -2.75 -8.83
C GLY A 45 -3.63 -4.08 -8.39
N SER A 46 -2.53 -4.44 -9.09
CA SER A 46 -1.79 -5.67 -8.83
C SER A 46 -1.08 -5.63 -7.47
N PRO A 47 -1.18 -6.67 -6.64
CA PRO A 47 -0.43 -6.74 -5.40
C PRO A 47 1.07 -6.77 -5.69
N MET A 48 1.86 -6.08 -4.86
CA MET A 48 3.32 -6.08 -4.98
C MET A 48 3.91 -7.43 -4.61
N LEU A 49 3.33 -8.06 -3.60
CA LEU A 49 3.81 -9.32 -3.05
C LEU A 49 2.63 -10.26 -2.82
N VAL A 50 2.74 -11.44 -3.42
CA VAL A 50 1.94 -12.60 -3.08
C VAL A 50 2.94 -13.64 -2.58
N GLU A 51 2.80 -14.04 -1.31
CA GLU A 51 3.71 -15.01 -0.72
C GLU A 51 3.37 -16.41 -1.25
N ASN A 52 4.38 -17.18 -1.68
CA ASN A 52 4.17 -18.53 -2.24
C ASN A 52 3.45 -19.49 -1.27
N GLY A 53 3.54 -19.25 0.05
CA GLY A 53 2.85 -20.03 1.09
C GLY A 53 1.45 -19.53 1.47
N TYR A 54 1.11 -18.27 1.15
CA TYR A 54 -0.17 -17.63 1.48
C TYR A 54 -0.76 -16.94 0.24
N PRO A 55 -1.23 -17.72 -0.76
CA PRO A 55 -1.79 -17.16 -2.00
C PRO A 55 -3.09 -16.37 -1.79
N ASP A 56 -3.67 -16.49 -0.60
CA ASP A 56 -4.89 -15.82 -0.15
C ASP A 56 -4.61 -14.60 0.72
N THR A 57 -3.35 -14.16 0.84
CA THR A 57 -3.00 -12.90 1.49
C THR A 57 -2.21 -12.04 0.54
N TRP A 58 -2.75 -10.86 0.24
CA TRP A 58 -2.11 -9.88 -0.63
C TRP A 58 -1.58 -8.72 0.20
N TYR A 59 -0.32 -8.38 -0.06
CA TYR A 59 0.34 -7.27 0.61
C TYR A 59 0.51 -6.11 -0.37
N TYR A 60 0.00 -4.95 0.03
CA TYR A 60 0.21 -3.69 -0.65
C TYR A 60 1.00 -2.77 0.27
N ILE A 61 2.21 -2.45 -0.13
CA ILE A 61 3.11 -1.58 0.62
C ILE A 61 3.25 -0.29 -0.18
N TYR A 62 2.91 0.82 0.44
CA TYR A 62 3.14 2.15 -0.08
C TYR A 62 4.28 2.78 0.71
N HIS A 63 5.35 3.17 0.03
CA HIS A 63 6.47 3.88 0.62
C HIS A 63 6.73 5.17 -0.16
N HIS A 64 6.61 6.29 0.53
CA HIS A 64 6.82 7.62 -0.01
C HIS A 64 7.94 8.32 0.75
N THR A 65 8.95 8.79 0.03
CA THR A 65 9.99 9.65 0.60
C THR A 65 9.99 10.95 -0.17
N ALA A 66 9.46 12.01 0.44
CA ALA A 66 9.53 13.36 -0.10
C ALA A 66 10.88 13.98 0.26
N GLY A 67 11.78 14.15 -0.71
CA GLY A 67 13.07 14.84 -0.63
C GLY A 67 13.80 14.86 0.74
N HIS A 68 13.47 15.85 1.57
CA HIS A 68 14.09 16.13 2.89
C HIS A 68 13.22 15.74 4.10
N GLU A 69 12.03 15.19 3.88
CA GLU A 69 11.12 14.74 4.93
C GLU A 69 11.35 13.26 5.27
N ASP A 70 10.81 12.85 6.41
CA ASP A 70 10.87 11.47 6.84
C ASP A 70 10.04 10.57 5.91
N PRO A 71 10.52 9.35 5.61
CA PRO A 71 9.78 8.40 4.79
C PRO A 71 8.46 8.01 5.47
N VAL A 72 7.37 8.05 4.70
CA VAL A 72 6.06 7.55 5.10
C VAL A 72 5.86 6.18 4.49
N GLN A 73 5.63 5.18 5.33
CA GLN A 73 5.22 3.85 4.90
C GLN A 73 3.78 3.58 5.35
N LYS A 74 2.96 3.04 4.45
CA LYS A 74 1.63 2.52 4.74
C LYS A 74 1.52 1.11 4.19
N ASN A 75 1.02 0.21 5.02
CA ASN A 75 0.83 -1.18 4.68
C ASN A 75 -0.66 -1.49 4.66
N LEU A 76 -1.08 -2.25 3.66
CA LEU A 76 -2.40 -2.82 3.55
C LEU A 76 -2.26 -4.32 3.33
N VAL A 77 -2.92 -5.08 4.19
CA VAL A 77 -3.01 -6.53 4.11
C VAL A 77 -4.45 -6.88 3.75
N VAL A 78 -4.60 -7.59 2.64
CA VAL A 78 -5.90 -8.02 2.13
C VAL A 78 -5.96 -9.54 2.22
N SER A 79 -6.92 -10.07 2.97
CA SER A 79 -7.07 -11.50 3.18
C SER A 79 -8.29 -12.04 2.45
N PHE A 80 -8.11 -13.17 1.78
CA PHE A 80 -9.12 -13.90 1.04
C PHE A 80 -9.42 -15.23 1.75
N ASN A 81 -10.60 -15.79 1.50
CA ASN A 81 -10.89 -17.17 1.87
C ASN A 81 -10.42 -18.16 0.79
N ASN A 82 -10.55 -19.45 1.07
CA ASN A 82 -10.23 -20.53 0.13
C ASN A 82 -11.05 -20.47 -1.18
N GLY A 83 -12.18 -19.75 -1.18
CA GLY A 83 -13.01 -19.52 -2.37
C GLY A 83 -12.55 -18.32 -3.22
N GLY A 84 -11.48 -17.62 -2.81
CA GLY A 84 -10.94 -16.47 -3.54
C GLY A 84 -11.73 -15.18 -3.33
N THR A 85 -12.52 -15.07 -2.27
CA THR A 85 -13.29 -13.85 -1.95
C THR A 85 -12.70 -13.12 -0.74
N LEU A 86 -12.75 -11.79 -0.78
CA LEU A 86 -12.27 -10.89 0.26
C LEU A 86 -13.03 -11.10 1.57
N VAL A 87 -12.29 -11.36 2.64
CA VAL A 87 -12.87 -11.55 3.99
C VAL A 87 -12.42 -10.50 4.99
N ASN A 88 -11.22 -9.94 4.82
CA ASN A 88 -10.66 -9.00 5.78
C ASN A 88 -9.66 -8.05 5.14
N ILE A 89 -9.55 -6.87 5.75
CA ILE A 89 -8.54 -5.85 5.45
C ILE A 89 -7.89 -5.43 6.77
N ALA A 90 -6.56 -5.35 6.79
CA ALA A 90 -5.80 -4.89 7.95
C ALA A 90 -4.64 -3.97 7.53
N GLY A 91 -4.07 -3.25 8.49
CA GLY A 91 -2.91 -2.37 8.29
C GLY A 91 -3.20 -0.92 8.65
N ASP A 92 -2.61 0.00 7.90
CA ASP A 92 -2.64 1.44 8.17
C ASP A 92 -3.88 2.14 7.57
N PHE A 93 -4.70 1.40 6.82
CA PHE A 93 -5.94 1.90 6.22
C PHE A 93 -7.15 1.39 7.00
N GLN A 94 -8.14 2.25 7.19
CA GLN A 94 -9.36 1.86 7.88
C GLN A 94 -10.32 1.16 6.92
N GLN A 95 -11.05 0.19 7.45
CA GLN A 95 -12.13 -0.45 6.74
C GLN A 95 -13.33 0.51 6.68
N SER A 96 -14.00 0.60 5.52
CA SER A 96 -15.20 1.44 5.42
C SER A 96 -16.37 0.86 6.19
N ASP A 97 -17.26 1.73 6.67
CA ASP A 97 -18.51 1.34 7.35
C ASP A 97 -19.37 0.42 6.47
N ASN A 98 -19.29 0.63 5.15
CA ASN A 98 -20.05 -0.11 4.15
C ASN A 98 -19.36 -1.42 3.71
N PHE A 99 -18.24 -1.81 4.33
CA PHE A 99 -17.51 -3.00 3.90
C PHE A 99 -18.35 -4.28 4.02
N PHE A 100 -19.19 -4.38 5.05
CA PHE A 100 -20.10 -5.53 5.23
C PHE A 100 -21.48 -5.33 4.59
N GLU A 101 -21.74 -4.18 3.98
CA GLU A 101 -23.00 -4.00 3.25
C GLU A 101 -23.00 -4.87 1.99
N SER A 102 -24.01 -5.72 1.87
CA SER A 102 -24.19 -6.58 0.70
C SER A 102 -24.26 -5.74 -0.58
N LEU A 103 -23.65 -6.26 -1.65
CA LEU A 103 -23.88 -5.79 -3.02
C LEU A 103 -25.36 -6.05 -3.37
N ASN A 104 -26.25 -5.12 -3.00
CA ASN A 104 -27.66 -5.12 -3.38
C ASN A 104 -27.82 -4.80 -4.87
#